data_AF-A0A7C0WVN8-F1
#
_entry.id   AF-A0A7C0WVN8-F1
#
_cell.length_a   1.000
_cell.length_b   1.000
_cell.length_c   1.000
_cell.angle_alpha   90.00
_cell.angle_beta   90.00
_cell.angle_gamma   90.00
#
_symmetry.space_group_name_H-M   'P 1'
#
loop_
_entity.id
_entity.type
_entity.pdbx_description
1 polymer ?
#
loop_
_entity_poly.entity_id
_entity_poly.type
_entity_poly.pdbx_seq_one_letter_code
_entity_poly.pdbx_strand_id
1 'polypeptide(L)'
;VEALDGRPGVHSARFAGPNATDEENNAKLLEELKGASNRKARFTCVISIAVPAGFALTYEGTCEGIILEEPRGSGGFGYDPLFFYPPAGKTFAEMTREEKSRVSHRGKALRELRAEFDKVIVWLRQRLEEERRMLGLGDHEH
;
A
#
# COMPACT_ATOMS: atom_id res chain seq x y z
N VAL A 1 -2.69 -12.46 2.71
CA VAL A 1 -2.53 -13.71 1.93
C VAL A 1 -3.76 -14.57 2.14
N GLU A 2 -4.32 -15.15 1.09
CA GLU A 2 -5.64 -15.79 1.14
C GLU A 2 -5.65 -17.01 2.08
N ALA A 3 -4.65 -17.89 1.99
CA ALA A 3 -4.52 -19.05 2.88
C ALA A 3 -4.21 -18.74 4.36
N LEU A 4 -3.90 -17.48 4.68
CA LEU A 4 -3.61 -17.02 6.05
C LEU A 4 -4.68 -16.05 6.57
N ASP A 5 -5.91 -16.13 6.04
CA ASP A 5 -7.03 -15.25 6.41
C ASP A 5 -6.69 -13.76 6.29
N GLY A 6 -5.97 -13.40 5.22
CA GLY A 6 -5.56 -12.03 4.95
C GLY A 6 -4.26 -11.59 5.65
N ARG A 7 -3.72 -12.36 6.60
CA ARG A 7 -2.42 -12.07 7.25
C ARG A 7 -1.27 -12.05 6.22
N PRO A 8 -0.20 -11.26 6.46
CA PRO A 8 0.09 -10.45 7.65
C PRO A 8 -0.72 -9.13 7.77
N GLY A 9 -1.37 -8.67 6.69
CA GLY A 9 -2.25 -7.49 6.72
C GLY A 9 -1.57 -6.24 7.30
N VAL A 10 -2.24 -5.53 8.21
CA VAL A 10 -1.71 -4.32 8.89
C VAL A 10 -0.46 -4.58 9.76
N HIS A 11 -0.12 -5.84 10.01
CA HIS A 11 1.08 -6.25 10.72
C HIS A 11 2.25 -6.59 9.79
N SER A 12 2.14 -6.33 8.47
CA SER A 12 3.16 -6.68 7.46
C SER A 12 4.59 -6.31 7.84
N ALA A 13 4.82 -5.11 8.38
CA ALA A 13 6.18 -4.66 8.76
C ALA A 13 6.72 -5.33 10.03
N ARG A 14 5.86 -5.93 10.85
CA ARG A 14 6.18 -6.51 12.17
C ARG A 14 5.66 -7.94 12.29
N PHE A 15 5.62 -8.66 11.18
CA PHE A 15 4.96 -9.96 11.12
C PHE A 15 5.70 -11.00 11.95
N ALA A 16 7.03 -11.00 11.91
CA ALA A 16 7.88 -11.82 12.77
C ALA A 16 8.15 -11.22 14.16
N GLY A 17 7.73 -9.97 14.41
CA GLY A 17 7.88 -9.29 15.69
C GLY A 17 8.09 -7.77 15.54
N PRO A 18 8.10 -7.00 16.64
CA PRO A 18 8.18 -5.53 16.59
C PRO A 18 9.39 -4.96 15.85
N ASN A 19 10.52 -5.67 15.85
CA ASN A 19 11.79 -5.24 15.23
C ASN A 19 12.19 -6.16 14.07
N ALA A 20 11.23 -6.84 13.44
CA ALA A 20 11.51 -7.83 12.42
C ALA A 20 12.16 -7.21 11.17
N THR A 21 13.17 -7.87 10.61
CA THR A 21 13.70 -7.53 9.29
C THR A 21 12.80 -8.05 8.17
N ASP A 22 13.05 -7.60 6.95
CA ASP A 22 12.35 -8.11 5.76
C ASP A 22 12.58 -9.61 5.58
N GLU A 23 13.79 -10.10 5.84
CA GLU A 23 14.17 -11.51 5.79
C GLU A 23 13.43 -12.34 6.84
N GLU A 24 13.34 -11.86 8.08
CA GLU A 24 12.61 -12.55 9.16
C GLU A 24 11.11 -12.64 8.86
N ASN A 25 10.54 -11.54 8.35
CA ASN A 25 9.15 -11.47 7.89
C ASN A 25 8.89 -12.45 6.74
N ASN A 26 9.79 -12.51 5.75
CA ASN A 26 9.72 -13.44 4.62
C ASN A 26 9.83 -14.91 5.08
N ALA A 27 10.78 -15.22 5.97
CA ALA A 27 10.97 -16.57 6.50
C ALA A 27 9.72 -17.05 7.25
N LYS A 28 9.14 -16.20 8.10
CA LYS A 28 7.89 -16.54 8.80
C LYS A 28 6.73 -16.74 7.83
N LEU A 29 6.62 -15.92 6.79
CA LEU A 29 5.57 -16.08 5.77
C LEU A 29 5.68 -17.41 5.04
N LEU A 30 6.90 -17.82 4.67
CA LEU A 30 7.15 -19.10 4.02
C LEU A 30 6.81 -20.28 4.93
N GLU A 31 7.19 -20.20 6.21
CA GLU A 31 6.89 -21.24 7.19
C GLU A 31 5.38 -21.39 7.41
N GLU A 32 4.65 -20.28 7.55
CA GLU A 32 3.17 -20.32 7.69
C GLU A 32 2.47 -20.83 6.42
N LEU A 33 3.09 -20.71 5.25
CA LEU A 33 2.56 -21.21 3.97
C LEU A 33 3.08 -22.60 3.59
N LYS A 34 3.82 -23.27 4.47
CA LYS A 34 4.36 -24.60 4.20
C LYS A 34 3.23 -25.61 3.98
N GLY A 35 3.24 -26.26 2.83
CA GLY A 35 2.18 -27.20 2.42
C GLY A 35 0.87 -26.55 1.94
N ALA A 36 0.77 -25.21 1.94
CA ALA A 36 -0.40 -24.53 1.42
C ALA A 36 -0.42 -24.55 -0.12
N SER A 37 -1.48 -25.11 -0.70
CA SER A 37 -1.71 -25.11 -2.15
C SER A 37 -2.20 -23.75 -2.67
N ASN A 38 -2.95 -23.02 -1.84
CA ASN A 38 -3.38 -21.66 -2.17
C ASN A 38 -2.36 -20.64 -1.68
N ARG A 39 -1.69 -19.97 -2.61
CA ARG A 39 -0.69 -18.94 -2.32
C ARG A 39 -1.04 -17.57 -2.88
N LYS A 40 -2.33 -17.37 -3.22
CA LYS A 40 -2.83 -16.07 -3.69
C LYS A 40 -2.61 -15.00 -2.62
N ALA A 41 -2.12 -13.85 -3.05
CA ALA A 41 -1.84 -12.74 -2.18
C ALA A 41 -2.10 -11.42 -2.90
N ARG A 42 -2.38 -10.40 -2.10
CA ARG A 42 -2.59 -9.03 -2.56
C ARG A 42 -1.69 -8.09 -1.78
N PHE A 43 -0.96 -7.24 -2.49
CA PHE A 43 -0.46 -5.99 -1.92
C PHE A 43 -1.54 -4.90 -1.97
N THR A 44 -1.65 -4.12 -0.90
CA THR A 44 -2.64 -3.04 -0.75
C THR A 44 -1.92 -1.76 -0.30
N CYS A 45 -2.24 -0.63 -0.92
CA CYS A 45 -1.77 0.71 -0.53
C CYS A 45 -2.99 1.59 -0.36
N VAL A 46 -3.07 2.27 0.78
CA VAL A 46 -4.03 3.35 1.00
C VAL A 46 -3.24 4.65 1.19
N ILE A 47 -3.55 5.66 0.38
CA ILE A 47 -3.07 7.03 0.57
C ILE A 47 -4.19 7.80 1.24
N SER A 48 -3.90 8.48 2.35
CA SER A 48 -4.87 9.28 3.09
C SER A 48 -4.43 10.74 3.11
N ILE A 49 -5.32 11.63 2.67
CA ILE A 49 -5.14 13.09 2.73
C ILE A 49 -6.08 13.59 3.82
N ALA A 50 -5.49 14.07 4.92
CA ALA A 50 -6.21 14.55 6.08
C ALA A 50 -6.02 16.06 6.27
N VAL A 51 -7.09 16.70 6.74
CA VAL A 51 -7.08 18.05 7.31
C VAL A 51 -7.28 17.91 8.84
N PRO A 52 -7.03 18.96 9.64
CA PRO A 52 -7.11 18.86 11.11
C PRO A 52 -8.46 18.35 11.65
N ALA A 53 -9.56 18.56 10.93
CA ALA A 53 -10.89 18.11 11.35
C ALA A 53 -11.69 17.35 10.27
N GLY A 54 -12.40 16.32 10.70
CA GLY A 54 -13.36 15.52 9.93
C GLY A 54 -12.75 14.42 9.06
N PHE A 55 -13.48 14.00 8.02
CA PHE A 55 -13.11 12.83 7.23
C PHE A 55 -11.89 13.08 6.34
N ALA A 56 -11.01 12.09 6.25
CA ALA A 56 -9.91 12.09 5.30
C ALA A 56 -10.38 11.61 3.92
N LEU A 57 -9.74 12.14 2.87
CA LEU A 57 -9.89 11.62 1.52
C LEU A 57 -8.91 10.46 1.32
N THR A 58 -9.40 9.30 0.89
CA THR A 58 -8.58 8.09 0.75
C THR A 58 -8.56 7.60 -0.70
N TYR A 59 -7.39 7.13 -1.13
CA TYR A 59 -7.17 6.46 -2.41
C TYR A 59 -6.59 5.08 -2.15
N GLU A 60 -7.18 4.03 -2.71
CA GLU A 60 -6.74 2.65 -2.51
C GLU A 60 -6.27 2.03 -3.83
N GLY A 61 -5.08 1.43 -3.78
CA GLY A 61 -4.54 0.65 -4.87
C GLY A 61 -4.22 -0.75 -4.41
N THR A 62 -4.56 -1.73 -5.25
CA THR A 62 -4.31 -3.15 -4.98
C THR A 62 -3.55 -3.83 -6.12
N CYS A 63 -2.77 -4.85 -5.81
CA CYS A 63 -2.10 -5.68 -6.80
C CYS A 63 -2.15 -7.14 -6.36
N GLU A 64 -2.81 -7.97 -7.17
CA GLU A 64 -2.94 -9.41 -6.98
C GLU A 64 -1.71 -10.14 -7.52
N GLY A 65 -1.30 -11.20 -6.82
CA GLY A 65 -0.14 -12.00 -7.14
C GLY A 65 -0.13 -13.32 -6.38
N ILE A 66 1.02 -13.98 -6.39
CA ILE A 66 1.22 -15.31 -5.79
C ILE A 66 2.49 -15.26 -4.95
N ILE A 67 2.47 -15.85 -3.75
CA ILE A 67 3.66 -16.01 -2.92
C ILE A 67 4.45 -17.23 -3.40
N LEU A 68 5.73 -17.03 -3.74
CA LEU A 68 6.63 -18.12 -4.12
C LEU A 68 7.06 -18.97 -2.92
N GLU A 69 7.59 -20.16 -3.20
CA GLU A 69 8.21 -21.03 -2.19
C GLU A 69 9.61 -20.57 -1.81
N GLU A 70 10.30 -19.87 -2.72
CA GLU A 70 11.64 -19.35 -2.52
C GLU A 70 11.75 -17.93 -3.10
N PRO A 71 12.57 -17.04 -2.50
CA PRO A 71 12.75 -15.69 -2.99
C PRO A 71 13.46 -15.66 -4.33
N ARG A 72 13.05 -14.74 -5.22
CA ARG A 72 13.73 -14.44 -6.48
C ARG A 72 13.89 -12.93 -6.67
N GLY A 73 15.03 -12.52 -7.23
CA GLY A 73 15.39 -11.12 -7.40
C GLY A 73 16.04 -10.52 -6.16
N SER A 74 16.74 -9.40 -6.35
CA SER A 74 17.49 -8.69 -5.29
C SER A 74 17.09 -7.21 -5.15
N GLY A 75 16.18 -6.72 -5.99
CA GLY A 75 15.66 -5.37 -5.89
C GLY A 75 14.48 -5.25 -4.93
N GLY A 76 14.03 -4.02 -4.71
CA GLY A 76 12.83 -3.76 -3.91
C GLY A 76 13.06 -3.85 -2.40
N PHE A 77 12.01 -4.17 -1.65
CA PHE A 77 12.01 -4.28 -0.19
C PHE A 77 10.84 -5.15 0.31
N GLY A 78 10.83 -5.52 1.59
CA GLY A 78 9.77 -6.29 2.22
C GLY A 78 9.57 -7.65 1.55
N TYR A 79 8.33 -7.91 1.15
CA TYR A 79 7.92 -9.18 0.55
C TYR A 79 8.12 -9.23 -0.98
N ASP A 80 8.76 -8.22 -1.58
CA ASP A 80 8.99 -8.15 -3.03
C ASP A 80 9.66 -9.40 -3.63
N PRO A 81 10.67 -10.03 -2.97
CA PRO A 81 11.30 -11.24 -3.51
C PRO A 81 10.39 -12.46 -3.54
N LEU A 82 9.33 -12.48 -2.73
CA LEU A 82 8.36 -13.58 -2.68
C LEU A 82 7.10 -13.30 -3.49
N PHE A 83 6.78 -12.03 -3.77
CA PHE A 83 5.56 -11.65 -4.47
C PHE A 83 5.73 -11.76 -5.99
N PHE A 84 5.26 -12.87 -6.55
CA PHE A 84 5.19 -13.10 -7.99
C PHE A 84 3.99 -12.43 -8.63
N TYR A 85 4.21 -11.71 -9.72
CA TYR A 85 3.17 -11.08 -10.52
C TYR A 85 3.01 -11.83 -11.85
N PRO A 86 2.00 -12.73 -11.98
CA PRO A 86 1.85 -13.59 -13.15
C PRO A 86 1.85 -12.85 -14.50
N PRO A 87 1.20 -11.67 -14.66
CA PRO A 87 1.17 -10.98 -15.95
C PRO A 87 2.54 -10.52 -16.46
N ALA A 88 3.56 -10.41 -15.59
CA ALA A 88 4.93 -10.06 -15.99
C ALA A 88 5.90 -11.24 -15.92
N GLY A 89 5.47 -12.40 -15.38
CA GLY A 89 6.36 -13.55 -15.18
C GLY A 89 7.53 -13.29 -14.24
N LYS A 90 7.44 -12.29 -13.36
CA LYS A 90 8.52 -11.81 -12.48
C LYS A 90 8.02 -11.61 -11.04
N THR A 91 8.90 -11.73 -10.06
CA THR A 91 8.67 -11.14 -8.74
C THR A 91 8.80 -9.63 -8.78
N PHE A 92 8.30 -8.94 -7.77
CA PHE A 92 8.52 -7.50 -7.65
C PHE A 92 9.99 -7.13 -7.45
N ALA A 93 10.80 -8.03 -6.87
CA ALA A 93 12.25 -7.83 -6.71
C ALA A 93 13.04 -8.03 -8.01
N GLU A 94 12.46 -8.71 -9.01
CA GLU A 94 13.03 -8.87 -10.36
C GLU A 94 12.65 -7.73 -11.31
N MET A 95 11.74 -6.83 -10.90
CA MET A 95 11.30 -5.70 -11.70
C MET A 95 12.19 -4.48 -11.49
N THR A 96 12.39 -3.69 -12.55
CA THR A 96 12.92 -2.34 -12.37
C THR A 96 11.93 -1.47 -11.61
N ARG A 97 12.41 -0.35 -11.06
CA ARG A 97 11.56 0.61 -10.35
C ARG A 97 10.44 1.13 -11.26
N GLU A 98 10.74 1.36 -12.53
CA GLU A 98 9.80 1.86 -13.55
C GLU A 98 8.75 0.79 -13.88
N GLU A 99 9.16 -0.47 -14.08
CA GLU A 99 8.25 -1.60 -14.28
C GLU A 99 7.29 -1.76 -13.10
N LYS A 100 7.84 -1.84 -11.88
CA LYS A 100 7.06 -1.97 -10.64
C LYS A 100 6.10 -0.80 -10.45
N SER A 101 6.52 0.43 -10.75
CA SER A 101 5.67 1.61 -10.60
C SER A 101 4.44 1.59 -11.52
N ARG A 102 4.53 0.95 -12.69
CA ARG A 102 3.38 0.79 -13.60
C ARG A 102 2.32 -0.16 -13.04
N VAL A 103 2.73 -1.25 -12.38
CA VAL A 103 1.79 -2.33 -11.99
C VAL A 103 1.46 -2.39 -10.50
N SER A 104 2.32 -1.83 -9.65
CA SER A 104 2.17 -1.93 -8.19
C SER A 104 0.93 -1.21 -7.65
N HIS A 105 0.44 -1.74 -6.54
CA HIS A 105 -0.61 -1.19 -5.69
C HIS A 105 -0.39 0.32 -5.38
N ARG A 106 0.82 0.70 -4.95
CA ARG A 106 1.18 2.12 -4.72
C ARG A 106 1.13 2.96 -5.99
N GLY A 107 1.65 2.42 -7.11
CA GLY A 107 1.59 3.12 -8.40
C GLY A 107 0.16 3.37 -8.86
N LYS A 108 -0.76 2.43 -8.62
CA LYS A 108 -2.20 2.58 -8.89
C LYS A 108 -2.82 3.68 -8.04
N ALA A 109 -2.65 3.62 -6.71
CA ALA A 109 -3.19 4.64 -5.80
C ALA A 109 -2.70 6.05 -6.14
N LEU A 110 -1.40 6.21 -6.46
CA LEU A 110 -0.84 7.51 -6.86
C LEU A 110 -1.37 8.01 -8.21
N ARG A 111 -1.63 7.11 -9.17
CA ARG A 111 -2.21 7.51 -10.46
C ARG A 111 -3.64 8.00 -10.32
N GLU A 112 -4.43 7.32 -9.48
CA GLU A 112 -5.79 7.75 -9.18
C GLU A 112 -5.80 9.11 -8.50
N LEU A 113 -5.00 9.29 -7.46
CA LEU A 113 -4.81 10.59 -6.81
C LEU A 113 -4.39 11.68 -7.82
N ARG A 114 -3.42 11.37 -8.69
CA ARG A 114 -2.94 12.31 -9.71
C ARG A 114 -4.04 12.68 -10.72
N ALA A 115 -4.88 11.74 -11.12
CA ALA A 115 -5.98 11.98 -12.05
C ALA A 115 -7.07 12.89 -11.44
N GLU A 116 -7.20 12.89 -10.12
CA GLU A 116 -8.17 13.69 -9.38
C GLU A 116 -7.59 14.95 -8.72
N PHE A 117 -6.33 15.30 -9.04
CA PHE A 117 -5.58 16.31 -8.28
C PHE A 117 -6.33 17.65 -8.15
N ASP A 118 -6.96 18.13 -9.22
CA ASP A 118 -7.72 19.39 -9.17
C ASP A 118 -8.92 19.31 -8.22
N LYS A 119 -9.62 18.16 -8.18
CA LYS A 119 -10.72 17.92 -7.23
C LYS A 119 -10.20 17.89 -5.79
N VAL A 120 -9.03 17.29 -5.58
CA VAL A 120 -8.37 17.25 -4.26
C VAL A 120 -8.05 18.67 -3.78
N ILE A 121 -7.57 19.55 -4.66
CA ILE A 121 -7.32 20.96 -4.30
C ILE A 121 -8.61 21.69 -3.92
N VAL A 122 -9.69 21.49 -4.67
CA VAL A 122 -11.00 22.06 -4.33
C VAL A 122 -11.49 21.55 -2.97
N TRP A 123 -11.42 20.24 -2.75
CA TRP A 123 -11.79 19.60 -1.50
C TRP A 123 -10.97 20.17 -0.32
N LEU A 124 -9.65 20.27 -0.46
CA LEU A 124 -8.77 20.83 0.59
C LEU A 124 -9.16 22.25 0.97
N ARG A 125 -9.42 23.12 -0.02
CA ARG A 125 -9.83 24.51 0.23
C ARG A 125 -11.15 24.58 1.00
N GLN A 126 -12.15 23.81 0.57
CA GLN A 126 -13.46 23.76 1.23
C GLN A 126 -13.32 23.29 2.69
N ARG A 127 -12.56 22.22 2.93
CA ARG A 127 -12.36 21.66 4.27
C ARG A 127 -11.63 22.60 5.22
N LEU A 128 -10.59 23.27 4.75
CA LEU A 128 -9.85 24.25 5.57
C LEU A 128 -10.66 25.50 5.84
N GLU A 129 -11.52 25.92 4.91
CA GLU A 129 -12.42 27.05 5.12
C GLU A 129 -13.53 26.74 6.13
N GLU A 130 -14.12 25.55 6.06
CA GLU A 130 -15.07 25.05 7.05
C GLU A 130 -14.46 25.06 8.46
N GLU A 131 -13.19 24.63 8.58
CA GLU A 131 -12.45 24.67 9.85
C GLU A 131 -12.23 26.10 10.36
N ARG A 132 -11.77 27.03 9.51
CA ARG A 132 -11.61 28.45 9.90
C ARG A 132 -12.92 29.05 10.42
N ARG A 133 -14.04 28.72 9.76
CA ARG A 133 -15.38 29.16 10.21
C ARG A 133 -15.76 28.55 11.56
N MET A 134 -15.52 27.25 11.77
CA MET A 134 -15.80 26.59 13.05
C MET A 134 -14.97 27.15 14.22
N LEU A 135 -13.73 27.55 13.97
CA LEU A 135 -12.84 28.12 14.98
C LEU A 135 -13.09 29.61 15.25
N GLY A 136 -14.06 30.25 14.56
CA GLY A 136 -14.32 31.69 14.72
C GLY A 136 -13.20 32.58 14.18
N LEU A 137 -12.31 32.06 13.33
CA LEU A 137 -11.18 32.77 12.72
C LEU A 137 -11.56 33.40 11.35
N GLY A 138 -12.82 33.81 11.21
CA GLY A 138 -13.30 34.52 10.02
C GLY A 138 -12.70 35.93 9.98
N ASP A 139 -12.23 36.35 8.81
CA ASP A 139 -11.65 37.68 8.62
C ASP A 139 -12.65 38.77 9.05
N HIS A 140 -12.36 39.46 10.14
CA HIS A 140 -12.97 40.73 10.50
C HIS A 140 -12.43 41.80 9.53
N GLU A 141 -12.86 41.80 8.27
CA GLU A 141 -12.72 42.97 7.41
C GLU A 141 -14.00 43.82 7.54
N HIS A 142 -13.86 44.92 8.28
CA HIS A 142 -14.77 46.06 8.30
C HIS A 142 -14.48 47.01 7.14
#